data_AF-A0A2S4RUU7-F1
#
_entry.id   AF-A0A2S4RUU7-F1
#
_cell.length_a   1.000
_cell.length_b   1.000
_cell.length_c   1.000
_cell.angle_alpha   90.00
_cell.angle_beta   90.00
_cell.angle_gamma   90.00
#
_symmetry.space_group_name_H-M   'P 1'
#
loop_
_entity.id
_entity.type
_entity.pdbx_description
1 polymer ?
#
loop_
_entity_poly.entity_id
_entity_poly.type
_entity_poly.pdbx_seq_one_letter_code
_entity_poly.pdbx_strand_id
1 'polypeptide(L)'
;MQVLHVCSEMFPLLKTGGLADVIGALPAAQIADGVDARVLLPAFPDIRRGIADAQVVTRRDTFAGRITLLFGHYNGVGIYLIDAPHLYDRPGSPYHDTNLYAYTDNVLRFALLGWVGCEMACGLDPFWRPDVVHAHDWHAGLAPAYLAARGRPAKSVFTVHNLAYQGMFYAHHMNDIQLPWSFFNMHGLEFNGQISFLKAGLYYADHITAVSPTYAREITEPQFAYGMEGLLQQRHREGRLSGVLNGVDENIWSPETDLLLASRYTRDTLEEKAENKRQLQIAMGLKVNDKAPLFAVVSRLTSQKGLDLVLEALPGLLEQGGQLALLGAGDPVLQEGFLAAAAEHPGQVGVQIGYHEAFSHRIMGGADVILVPSRFEPCGLTQLYGLKYGTLPLVRRTGGLADTVSDSSLENLADGIASGFVFEDSNAWSLLRAIRRAFVLWSRPSLWRFVQRQAMAMDFSWQVAAKSYRELYYRLK
;
A
#
# COMPACT_ATOMS: atom_id res chain seq x y z
N MET A 1 -26.37 3.20 0.27
CA MET A 1 -25.32 2.66 1.14
C MET A 1 -24.30 3.75 1.35
N GLN A 2 -24.12 4.23 2.58
CA GLN A 2 -23.19 5.30 2.94
C GLN A 2 -21.99 4.71 3.70
N VAL A 3 -20.78 4.98 3.26
CA VAL A 3 -19.55 4.39 3.82
C VAL A 3 -18.57 5.48 4.21
N LEU A 4 -18.02 5.39 5.42
CA LEU A 4 -16.93 6.26 5.87
C LEU A 4 -15.63 5.47 5.93
N HIS A 5 -14.67 5.81 5.06
CA HIS A 5 -13.30 5.35 5.18
C HIS A 5 -12.60 6.11 6.30
N VAL A 6 -11.90 5.39 7.19
CA VAL A 6 -11.10 5.97 8.27
C VAL A 6 -9.66 5.52 8.11
N CYS A 7 -8.77 6.48 7.87
CA CYS A 7 -7.38 6.23 7.49
C CYS A 7 -6.48 7.45 7.83
N SER A 8 -5.17 7.31 7.64
CA SER A 8 -4.17 8.33 7.98
C SER A 8 -3.59 9.07 6.77
N GLU A 9 -3.73 8.54 5.55
CA GLU A 9 -3.08 9.09 4.35
C GLU A 9 -3.95 8.88 3.10
N MET A 10 -3.77 9.74 2.10
CA MET A 10 -4.53 9.74 0.84
C MET A 10 -3.71 10.44 -0.25
N PHE A 11 -3.48 9.76 -1.37
CA PHE A 11 -2.80 10.34 -2.53
C PHE A 11 -3.72 11.36 -3.23
N PRO A 12 -3.19 12.48 -3.76
CA PRO A 12 -1.80 12.95 -3.73
C PRO A 12 -1.48 13.85 -2.53
N LEU A 13 -2.38 13.99 -1.56
CA LEU A 13 -2.25 14.96 -0.47
C LEU A 13 -1.13 14.58 0.50
N LEU A 14 -1.08 13.32 0.91
CA LEU A 14 -0.06 12.78 1.79
C LEU A 14 0.10 11.29 1.52
N LYS A 15 1.34 10.84 1.31
CA LYS A 15 1.66 9.44 0.98
C LYS A 15 2.97 9.00 1.61
N THR A 16 2.95 7.83 2.24
CA THR A 16 4.14 7.12 2.72
C THR A 16 4.24 5.71 2.13
N GLY A 17 3.13 5.18 1.59
CA GLY A 17 3.08 3.88 0.95
C GLY A 17 1.80 3.64 0.15
N GLY A 18 1.51 2.37 -0.15
CA GLY A 18 0.37 2.00 -1.00
C GLY A 18 -1.00 2.31 -0.40
N LEU A 19 -1.11 2.49 0.92
CA LEU A 19 -2.36 2.88 1.57
C LEU A 19 -2.92 4.18 0.96
N ALA A 20 -2.07 5.18 0.75
CA ALA A 20 -2.50 6.46 0.17
C ALA A 20 -3.07 6.30 -1.25
N ASP A 21 -2.47 5.41 -2.06
CA ASP A 21 -2.96 5.11 -3.42
C ASP A 21 -4.33 4.44 -3.37
N VAL A 22 -4.57 3.52 -2.41
CA VAL A 22 -5.89 2.91 -2.21
C VAL A 22 -6.94 3.97 -1.85
N ILE A 23 -6.66 4.80 -0.85
CA ILE A 23 -7.63 5.81 -0.37
C ILE A 23 -7.85 6.91 -1.41
N GLY A 24 -6.85 7.23 -2.24
CA GLY A 24 -6.97 8.21 -3.32
C GLY A 24 -7.89 7.78 -4.46
N ALA A 25 -8.13 6.48 -4.64
CA ALA A 25 -8.84 5.93 -5.80
C ALA A 25 -10.11 5.13 -5.47
N LEU A 26 -10.07 4.28 -4.43
CA LEU A 26 -11.18 3.39 -4.08
C LEU A 26 -12.52 4.12 -3.83
N PRO A 27 -12.58 5.24 -3.08
CA PRO A 27 -13.84 5.93 -2.82
C PRO A 27 -14.52 6.43 -4.11
N ALA A 28 -13.76 6.95 -5.06
CA ALA A 28 -14.30 7.40 -6.35
C ALA A 28 -14.88 6.23 -7.16
N ALA A 29 -14.18 5.09 -7.17
CA ALA A 29 -14.66 3.87 -7.83
C ALA A 29 -15.93 3.31 -7.16
N GLN A 30 -16.03 3.41 -5.83
CA GLN A 30 -17.23 3.02 -5.09
C GLN A 30 -18.43 3.94 -5.37
N ILE A 31 -18.20 5.25 -5.51
CA ILE A 31 -19.24 6.21 -5.92
C ILE A 31 -19.76 5.85 -7.31
N ALA A 32 -18.86 5.55 -8.25
CA ALA A 32 -19.23 5.11 -9.59
C ALA A 32 -20.05 3.79 -9.58
N ASP A 33 -19.78 2.90 -8.63
CA ASP A 33 -20.50 1.63 -8.43
C ASP A 33 -21.74 1.75 -7.50
N GLY A 34 -22.13 2.97 -7.10
CA GLY A 34 -23.38 3.25 -6.39
C GLY A 34 -23.32 3.23 -4.86
N VAL A 35 -22.13 3.35 -4.27
CA VAL A 35 -21.91 3.55 -2.83
C VAL A 35 -21.51 5.00 -2.54
N ASP A 36 -22.22 5.70 -1.66
CA ASP A 36 -21.86 7.05 -1.21
C ASP A 36 -20.68 6.95 -0.22
N ALA A 37 -19.46 6.97 -0.76
CA ALA A 37 -18.22 6.84 -0.01
C ALA A 37 -17.65 8.22 0.35
N ARG A 38 -17.27 8.39 1.62
CA ARG A 38 -16.54 9.56 2.14
C ARG A 38 -15.29 9.11 2.90
N VAL A 39 -14.35 10.02 3.09
CA VAL A 39 -13.07 9.74 3.75
C VAL A 39 -12.91 10.63 4.98
N LEU A 40 -12.44 10.07 6.10
CA LEU A 40 -12.05 10.77 7.31
C LEU A 40 -10.53 10.68 7.49
N LEU A 41 -9.88 11.84 7.59
CA LEU A 41 -8.43 11.98 7.78
C LEU A 41 -8.11 12.93 8.94
N PRO A 42 -6.99 12.74 9.65
CA PRO A 42 -6.41 13.80 10.46
C PRO A 42 -6.05 15.01 9.58
N ALA A 43 -6.23 16.23 10.08
CA ALA A 43 -5.86 17.45 9.35
C ALA A 43 -4.34 17.71 9.40
N PHE A 44 -3.53 16.78 8.90
CA PHE A 44 -2.10 17.02 8.71
C PHE A 44 -1.87 18.21 7.77
N PRO A 45 -0.76 18.97 7.89
CA PRO A 45 -0.58 20.22 7.16
C PRO A 45 -0.81 20.08 5.64
N ASP A 46 -0.28 19.00 5.07
CA ASP A 46 -0.36 18.72 3.64
C ASP A 46 -1.77 18.34 3.17
N ILE A 47 -2.54 17.68 4.02
CA ILE A 47 -3.94 17.35 3.76
C ILE A 47 -4.81 18.60 3.93
N ARG A 48 -4.63 19.35 5.03
CA ARG A 48 -5.43 20.54 5.33
C ARG A 48 -5.34 21.58 4.21
N ARG A 49 -4.13 21.83 3.69
CA ARG A 49 -3.91 22.76 2.56
C ARG A 49 -4.55 22.27 1.25
N GLY A 50 -4.65 20.95 1.06
CA GLY A 50 -5.20 20.35 -0.15
C GLY A 50 -6.72 20.44 -0.27
N ILE A 51 -7.43 20.52 0.86
CA ILE A 51 -8.90 20.65 0.89
C ILE A 51 -9.29 22.12 1.09
N ALA A 52 -9.18 22.90 0.01
CA ALA A 52 -9.37 24.35 0.05
C ALA A 52 -10.81 24.78 0.37
N ASP A 53 -11.81 23.96 0.03
CA ASP A 53 -13.24 24.24 0.24
C ASP A 53 -13.77 23.76 1.60
N ALA A 54 -12.90 23.25 2.49
CA ALA A 54 -13.34 22.65 3.75
C ALA A 54 -14.06 23.66 4.67
N GLN A 55 -15.26 23.33 5.10
CA GLN A 55 -16.10 24.11 6.00
C GLN A 55 -16.26 23.43 7.36
N VAL A 56 -16.58 24.21 8.39
CA VAL A 56 -16.82 23.69 9.74
C VAL A 56 -18.14 22.93 9.76
N VAL A 57 -18.08 21.65 10.14
CA VAL A 57 -19.25 20.83 10.44
C VAL A 57 -19.64 21.01 11.90
N THR A 58 -18.68 20.81 12.81
CA THR A 58 -18.94 20.87 14.26
C THR A 58 -17.66 21.05 15.08
N ARG A 59 -17.82 21.35 16.37
CA ARG A 59 -16.73 21.39 17.37
C ARG A 59 -17.08 20.50 18.55
N ARG A 60 -16.10 19.78 19.09
CA ARG A 60 -16.28 18.86 20.23
C ARG A 60 -15.07 18.88 21.14
N ASP A 61 -15.32 18.70 22.43
CA ASP A 61 -14.28 18.31 23.39
C ASP A 61 -14.18 16.79 23.40
N THR A 62 -12.95 16.28 23.50
CA THR A 62 -12.63 14.84 23.46
C THR A 62 -11.62 14.52 24.54
N PHE A 63 -11.36 13.23 24.77
CA PHE A 63 -10.28 12.79 25.66
C PHE A 63 -8.89 13.27 25.23
N ALA A 64 -8.71 13.58 23.93
CA ALA A 64 -7.46 14.06 23.35
C ALA A 64 -7.46 15.59 23.13
N GLY A 65 -8.40 16.32 23.74
CA GLY A 65 -8.56 17.77 23.57
C GLY A 65 -9.62 18.16 22.54
N ARG A 66 -9.72 19.45 22.24
CA ARG A 66 -10.77 20.00 21.37
C ARG A 66 -10.48 19.72 19.90
N ILE A 67 -11.52 19.38 19.14
CA ILE A 67 -11.46 19.23 17.69
C ILE A 67 -12.42 20.19 16.99
N THR A 68 -12.07 20.58 15.77
CA THR A 68 -13.01 21.09 14.76
C THR A 68 -13.12 20.03 13.66
N LEU A 69 -14.32 19.48 13.47
CA LEU A 69 -14.57 18.62 12.30
C LEU A 69 -14.84 19.52 11.10
N LEU A 70 -14.06 19.35 10.05
CA LEU A 70 -14.26 20.02 8.77
C LEU A 70 -14.76 19.03 7.72
N PHE A 71 -15.46 19.53 6.70
CA PHE A 71 -15.86 18.76 5.52
C PHE A 71 -15.65 19.60 4.26
N GLY A 72 -15.04 19.01 3.24
CA GLY A 72 -14.83 19.59 1.91
C GLY A 72 -14.71 18.50 0.87
N HIS A 73 -14.17 18.81 -0.29
CA HIS A 73 -14.06 17.86 -1.40
C HIS A 73 -12.65 17.81 -1.98
N TYR A 74 -12.30 16.63 -2.48
CA TYR A 74 -11.10 16.42 -3.29
C TYR A 74 -11.42 15.46 -4.42
N ASN A 75 -11.15 15.87 -5.66
CA ASN A 75 -11.48 15.10 -6.87
C ASN A 75 -12.94 14.55 -6.89
N GLY A 76 -13.89 15.35 -6.38
CA GLY A 76 -15.32 14.99 -6.33
C GLY A 76 -15.73 14.07 -5.17
N VAL A 77 -14.78 13.56 -4.36
CA VAL A 77 -15.07 12.76 -3.16
C VAL A 77 -15.16 13.67 -1.93
N GLY A 78 -16.12 13.39 -1.05
CA GLY A 78 -16.29 14.12 0.22
C GLY A 78 -15.24 13.72 1.26
N ILE A 79 -14.54 14.71 1.82
CA ILE A 79 -13.42 14.53 2.77
C ILE A 79 -13.73 15.25 4.08
N TYR A 80 -13.72 14.49 5.18
CA TYR A 80 -13.72 15.01 6.54
C TYR A 80 -12.30 15.16 7.07
N LEU A 81 -12.05 16.27 7.77
CA LEU A 81 -10.78 16.53 8.44
C LEU A 81 -10.98 16.71 9.94
N ILE A 82 -10.19 16.00 10.74
CA ILE A 82 -10.09 16.21 12.18
C ILE A 82 -9.05 17.31 12.41
N ASP A 83 -9.52 18.56 12.49
CA ASP A 83 -8.65 19.69 12.78
C ASP A 83 -8.42 19.81 14.28
N ALA A 84 -7.25 19.33 14.70
CA ALA A 84 -6.75 19.33 16.06
C ALA A 84 -5.25 19.70 16.05
N PRO A 85 -4.92 21.00 15.89
CA PRO A 85 -3.55 21.44 15.63
C PRO A 85 -2.52 20.96 16.67
N HIS A 86 -2.90 20.87 17.94
CA HIS A 86 -2.04 20.38 19.02
C HIS A 86 -1.56 18.93 18.83
N LEU A 87 -2.28 18.14 18.02
CA LEU A 87 -1.93 16.75 17.68
C LEU A 87 -1.35 16.60 16.28
N TYR A 88 -1.87 17.35 15.31
CA TYR A 88 -1.67 17.07 13.88
C TYR A 88 -0.91 18.15 13.11
N ASP A 89 -0.84 19.40 13.60
CA ASP A 89 -0.09 20.47 12.93
C ASP A 89 1.40 20.35 13.28
N ARG A 90 2.04 19.36 12.66
CA ARG A 90 3.46 19.03 12.85
C ARG A 90 4.12 18.84 11.48
N PRO A 91 5.37 19.29 11.31
CA PRO A 91 6.07 19.13 10.06
C PRO A 91 6.48 17.67 9.81
N GLY A 92 6.60 17.30 8.54
CA GLY A 92 7.17 16.03 8.13
C GLY A 92 6.19 14.86 8.20
N SER A 93 6.63 13.76 8.80
CA SER A 93 5.89 12.49 8.79
C SER A 93 4.64 12.55 9.66
N PRO A 94 3.53 11.93 9.24
CA PRO A 94 2.35 11.79 10.10
C PRO A 94 2.58 10.82 11.27
N TYR A 95 3.70 10.08 11.32
CA TYR A 95 3.91 8.97 12.26
C TYR A 95 5.04 9.20 13.28
N HIS A 96 6.04 10.01 12.93
CA HIS A 96 7.26 10.20 13.72
C HIS A 96 7.86 11.59 13.50
N ASP A 97 8.75 12.00 14.40
CA ASP A 97 9.52 13.24 14.28
C ASP A 97 10.66 13.13 13.25
N THR A 98 11.38 14.24 13.04
CA THR A 98 12.51 14.31 12.10
C THR A 98 13.69 13.40 12.46
N ASN A 99 13.73 12.88 13.69
CA ASN A 99 14.74 11.93 14.17
C ASN A 99 14.26 10.48 14.09
N LEU A 100 13.13 10.23 13.41
CA LEU A 100 12.50 8.92 13.20
C LEU A 100 11.98 8.27 14.50
N TYR A 101 11.79 9.05 15.56
CA TYR A 101 11.12 8.57 16.76
C TYR A 101 9.61 8.78 16.65
N ALA A 102 8.84 7.74 16.95
CA ALA A 102 7.39 7.84 17.02
C ALA A 102 6.99 8.95 18.00
N TYR A 103 6.04 9.81 17.62
CA TYR A 103 5.54 10.83 18.55
C TYR A 103 5.00 10.18 19.82
N THR A 104 5.37 10.72 20.97
CA THR A 104 5.04 10.13 22.29
C THR A 104 3.54 10.10 22.57
N ASP A 105 2.78 10.98 21.93
CA ASP A 105 1.32 11.07 21.99
C ASP A 105 0.60 10.34 20.85
N ASN A 106 1.29 9.47 20.09
CA ASN A 106 0.69 8.68 19.02
C ASN A 106 -0.55 7.90 19.45
N VAL A 107 -0.58 7.44 20.71
CA VAL A 107 -1.76 6.77 21.28
C VAL A 107 -3.00 7.66 21.20
N LEU A 108 -2.89 8.95 21.53
CA LEU A 108 -3.99 9.91 21.46
C LEU A 108 -4.30 10.31 20.01
N ARG A 109 -3.25 10.58 19.22
CA ARG A 109 -3.37 11.00 17.81
C ARG A 109 -4.20 10.00 17.00
N PHE A 110 -3.97 8.71 17.18
CA PHE A 110 -4.67 7.67 16.42
C PHE A 110 -5.90 7.10 17.14
N ALA A 111 -5.97 7.18 18.47
CA ALA A 111 -7.22 6.89 19.17
C ALA A 111 -8.32 7.88 18.79
N LEU A 112 -7.98 9.17 18.69
CA LEU A 112 -8.90 10.22 18.27
C LEU A 112 -9.44 9.96 16.85
N LEU A 113 -8.60 9.49 15.92
CA LEU A 113 -9.03 9.11 14.57
C LEU A 113 -10.11 8.02 14.60
N GLY A 114 -9.88 6.95 15.38
CA GLY A 114 -10.88 5.90 15.55
C GLY A 114 -12.16 6.40 16.24
N TRP A 115 -12.02 7.25 17.25
CA TRP A 115 -13.14 7.83 17.99
C TRP A 115 -14.04 8.69 17.09
N VAL A 116 -13.46 9.59 16.29
CA VAL A 116 -14.24 10.41 15.34
C VAL A 116 -14.91 9.52 14.31
N GLY A 117 -14.24 8.47 13.82
CA GLY A 117 -14.85 7.48 12.92
C GLY A 117 -16.11 6.83 13.50
N CYS A 118 -16.10 6.50 14.80
CA CYS A 118 -17.29 6.02 15.52
C CYS A 118 -18.35 7.11 15.71
N GLU A 119 -17.97 8.31 16.12
CA GLU A 119 -18.91 9.40 16.40
C GLU A 119 -19.64 9.88 15.13
N MET A 120 -19.03 9.74 13.95
CA MET A 120 -19.73 9.93 12.68
C MET A 120 -20.96 9.02 12.56
N ALA A 121 -20.90 7.77 13.01
CA ALA A 121 -22.05 6.86 13.08
C ALA A 121 -23.09 7.24 14.15
N CYS A 122 -22.71 8.08 15.11
CA CYS A 122 -23.57 8.64 16.16
C CYS A 122 -24.17 10.01 15.80
N GLY A 123 -23.98 10.49 14.56
CA GLY A 123 -24.53 11.78 14.10
C GLY A 123 -23.65 12.99 14.45
N LEU A 124 -22.32 12.81 14.48
CA LEU A 124 -21.38 13.93 14.65
C LEU A 124 -21.54 14.99 13.53
N ASP A 125 -21.78 14.54 12.31
CA ASP A 125 -22.34 15.36 11.23
C ASP A 125 -23.88 15.27 11.26
N PRO A 126 -24.60 16.38 11.45
CA PRO A 126 -26.07 16.37 11.47
C PRO A 126 -26.72 15.98 10.13
N PHE A 127 -25.98 16.04 9.02
CA PHE A 127 -26.53 15.90 7.67
C PHE A 127 -26.13 14.59 6.98
N TRP A 128 -25.20 13.83 7.54
CA TRP A 128 -24.71 12.60 6.94
C TRP A 128 -24.24 11.60 8.00
N ARG A 129 -24.58 10.33 7.81
CA ARG A 129 -24.25 9.27 8.76
C ARG A 129 -23.93 7.97 8.03
N PRO A 130 -22.78 7.32 8.30
CA PRO A 130 -22.40 6.10 7.61
C PRO A 130 -23.25 4.91 8.05
N ASP A 131 -23.62 4.06 7.09
CA ASP A 131 -24.12 2.70 7.33
C ASP A 131 -22.97 1.77 7.76
N VAL A 132 -21.79 1.97 7.16
CA VAL A 132 -20.57 1.22 7.43
C VAL A 132 -19.40 2.16 7.68
N VAL A 133 -18.66 1.91 8.77
CA VAL A 133 -17.34 2.50 9.00
C VAL A 133 -16.27 1.51 8.53
N HIS A 134 -15.51 1.90 7.53
CA HIS A 134 -14.45 1.09 6.95
C HIS A 134 -13.09 1.62 7.42
N ALA A 135 -12.52 0.97 8.44
CA ALA A 135 -11.24 1.36 9.01
C ALA A 135 -10.08 0.66 8.30
N HIS A 136 -8.98 1.38 8.10
CA HIS A 136 -7.79 0.90 7.43
C HIS A 136 -6.55 0.96 8.34
N ASP A 137 -5.91 -0.20 8.51
CA ASP A 137 -4.70 -0.38 9.33
C ASP A 137 -4.84 0.04 10.80
N TRP A 138 -3.78 -0.23 11.58
CA TRP A 138 -3.77 0.02 13.03
C TRP A 138 -4.11 1.46 13.41
N HIS A 139 -3.80 2.44 12.56
CA HIS A 139 -4.12 3.86 12.80
C HIS A 139 -5.62 4.09 13.06
N ALA A 140 -6.48 3.36 12.36
CA ALA A 140 -7.94 3.43 12.50
C ALA A 140 -8.51 2.25 13.31
N GLY A 141 -7.66 1.41 13.87
CA GLY A 141 -8.04 0.14 14.52
C GLY A 141 -8.93 0.29 15.76
N LEU A 142 -8.98 1.49 16.36
CA LEU A 142 -9.93 1.74 17.45
C LEU A 142 -11.34 2.11 16.99
N ALA A 143 -11.59 2.43 15.71
CA ALA A 143 -12.95 2.77 15.26
C ALA A 143 -13.97 1.64 15.53
N PRO A 144 -13.67 0.36 15.22
CA PRO A 144 -14.54 -0.76 15.58
C PRO A 144 -14.70 -0.95 17.10
N ALA A 145 -13.66 -0.66 17.89
CA ALA A 145 -13.73 -0.76 19.34
C ALA A 145 -14.69 0.30 19.93
N TYR A 146 -14.57 1.56 19.53
CA TYR A 146 -15.51 2.60 19.95
C TYR A 146 -16.95 2.30 19.50
N LEU A 147 -17.14 1.78 18.28
CA LEU A 147 -18.45 1.32 17.81
C LEU A 147 -19.01 0.22 18.71
N ALA A 148 -18.20 -0.79 19.07
CA ALA A 148 -18.61 -1.86 19.98
C ALA A 148 -19.00 -1.31 21.37
N ALA A 149 -18.25 -0.35 21.91
CA ALA A 149 -18.55 0.29 23.19
C ALA A 149 -19.87 1.09 23.18
N ARG A 150 -20.34 1.52 21.99
CA ARG A 150 -21.60 2.25 21.80
C ARG A 150 -22.75 1.38 21.31
N GLY A 151 -22.61 0.05 21.36
CA GLY A 151 -23.67 -0.86 20.91
C GLY A 151 -23.81 -0.98 19.39
N ARG A 152 -22.73 -0.72 18.64
CA ARG A 152 -22.62 -0.86 17.18
C ARG A 152 -23.66 -0.05 16.41
N PRO A 153 -23.65 1.30 16.51
CA PRO A 153 -24.61 2.16 15.80
C PRO A 153 -24.46 2.13 14.27
N ALA A 154 -23.35 1.61 13.77
CA ALA A 154 -23.09 1.27 12.36
C ALA A 154 -22.30 -0.05 12.29
N LYS A 155 -22.27 -0.67 11.11
CA LYS A 155 -21.42 -1.84 10.85
C LYS A 155 -19.98 -1.40 10.62
N SER A 156 -19.04 -2.33 10.78
CA SER A 156 -17.62 -2.06 10.68
C SER A 156 -16.89 -3.11 9.86
N VAL A 157 -16.11 -2.62 8.89
CA VAL A 157 -15.12 -3.42 8.16
C VAL A 157 -13.74 -2.93 8.54
N PHE A 158 -12.81 -3.84 8.80
CA PHE A 158 -11.42 -3.50 9.08
C PHE A 158 -10.51 -4.13 8.02
N THR A 159 -9.91 -3.30 7.15
CA THR A 159 -8.94 -3.77 6.17
C THR A 159 -7.53 -3.68 6.73
N VAL A 160 -6.83 -4.81 6.74
CA VAL A 160 -5.39 -4.88 7.00
C VAL A 160 -4.64 -4.67 5.69
N HIS A 161 -3.90 -3.56 5.60
CA HIS A 161 -2.96 -3.30 4.51
C HIS A 161 -1.58 -3.83 4.85
N ASN A 162 -1.19 -3.87 6.13
CA ASN A 162 0.06 -4.49 6.56
C ASN A 162 0.02 -4.92 8.04
N LEU A 163 -0.03 -6.23 8.28
CA LEU A 163 -0.16 -6.80 9.63
C LEU A 163 1.10 -6.64 10.50
N ALA A 164 2.26 -6.33 9.92
CA ALA A 164 3.50 -6.14 10.67
C ALA A 164 3.49 -4.88 11.54
N TYR A 165 2.61 -3.91 11.26
CA TYR A 165 2.46 -2.69 12.07
C TYR A 165 1.28 -2.82 13.02
N GLN A 166 1.58 -3.11 14.29
CA GLN A 166 0.58 -3.55 15.27
C GLN A 166 -0.01 -2.44 16.15
N GLY A 167 0.54 -1.22 16.11
CA GLY A 167 0.07 -0.08 16.91
C GLY A 167 0.13 -0.37 18.42
N MET A 168 1.33 -0.66 18.92
CA MET A 168 1.57 -1.12 20.29
C MET A 168 1.73 0.05 21.25
N PHE A 169 0.94 0.06 22.33
CA PHE A 169 0.99 1.09 23.37
C PHE A 169 0.91 0.45 24.77
N TYR A 170 1.49 1.09 25.78
CA TYR A 170 1.42 0.58 27.14
C TYR A 170 0.00 0.54 27.69
N ALA A 171 -0.29 -0.47 28.51
CA ALA A 171 -1.62 -0.73 29.08
C ALA A 171 -2.22 0.45 29.87
N HIS A 172 -1.38 1.26 30.52
CA HIS A 172 -1.85 2.41 31.32
C HIS A 172 -2.60 3.45 30.47
N HIS A 173 -2.38 3.48 29.16
CA HIS A 173 -3.10 4.38 28.25
C HIS A 173 -4.59 4.03 28.09
N MET A 174 -5.08 2.91 28.64
CA MET A 174 -6.52 2.69 28.79
C MET A 174 -7.21 3.84 29.54
N ASN A 175 -6.50 4.51 30.45
CA ASN A 175 -6.98 5.72 31.14
C ASN A 175 -7.15 6.93 30.22
N ASP A 176 -6.41 6.97 29.11
CA ASP A 176 -6.28 8.15 28.27
C ASP A 176 -7.21 8.11 27.05
N ILE A 177 -7.65 6.92 26.63
CA ILE A 177 -8.40 6.70 25.38
C ILE A 177 -9.90 6.48 25.56
N GLN A 178 -10.41 6.57 26.79
CA GLN A 178 -11.86 6.56 27.08
C GLN A 178 -12.61 5.29 26.58
N LEU A 179 -11.94 4.14 26.54
CA LEU A 179 -12.57 2.83 26.31
C LEU A 179 -12.87 2.14 27.65
N PRO A 180 -13.88 1.25 27.72
CA PRO A 180 -14.13 0.46 28.91
C PRO A 180 -12.88 -0.35 29.28
N TRP A 181 -12.48 -0.31 30.56
CA TRP A 181 -11.33 -1.09 31.04
C TRP A 181 -11.45 -2.60 30.76
N SER A 182 -12.67 -3.12 30.70
CA SER A 182 -12.94 -4.52 30.32
C SER A 182 -12.50 -4.88 28.90
N PHE A 183 -12.26 -3.90 28.03
CA PHE A 183 -11.76 -4.14 26.67
C PHE A 183 -10.28 -4.52 26.67
N PHE A 184 -9.54 -4.18 27.75
CA PHE A 184 -8.16 -4.62 27.95
C PHE A 184 -8.14 -6.08 28.42
N ASN A 185 -8.36 -6.97 27.45
CA ASN A 185 -8.44 -8.41 27.63
C ASN A 185 -7.97 -9.10 26.33
N MET A 186 -7.47 -10.33 26.44
CA MET A 186 -7.11 -11.17 25.28
C MET A 186 -8.29 -11.31 24.29
N HIS A 187 -9.50 -11.45 24.84
CA HIS A 187 -10.78 -11.35 24.12
C HIS A 187 -11.21 -9.88 23.95
N GLY A 188 -10.28 -9.05 23.49
CA GLY A 188 -10.40 -7.62 23.36
C GLY A 188 -9.20 -7.03 22.62
N LEU A 189 -8.72 -5.86 23.05
CA LEU A 189 -7.61 -5.14 22.42
C LEU A 189 -6.23 -5.43 23.03
N GLU A 190 -6.16 -6.27 24.07
CA GLU A 190 -4.90 -6.63 24.68
C GLU A 190 -4.13 -7.60 23.77
N PHE A 191 -2.83 -7.36 23.67
CA PHE A 191 -1.88 -8.22 22.99
C PHE A 191 -0.51 -8.10 23.67
N ASN A 192 -0.01 -9.22 24.20
CA ASN A 192 1.29 -9.31 24.86
C ASN A 192 1.49 -8.30 26.02
N GLY A 193 0.47 -8.13 26.87
CA GLY A 193 0.45 -7.21 28.01
C GLY A 193 0.30 -5.74 27.63
N GLN A 194 0.04 -5.43 26.37
CA GLN A 194 -0.04 -4.08 25.82
C GLN A 194 -1.38 -3.86 25.09
N ILE A 195 -1.70 -2.60 24.82
CA ILE A 195 -2.77 -2.23 23.90
C ILE A 195 -2.24 -2.40 22.48
N SER A 196 -2.97 -3.11 21.62
CA SER A 196 -2.71 -3.13 20.18
C SER A 196 -3.92 -2.58 19.43
N PHE A 197 -3.73 -1.49 18.70
CA PHE A 197 -4.81 -0.93 17.89
C PHE A 197 -5.15 -1.86 16.71
N LEU A 198 -4.16 -2.57 16.16
CA LEU A 198 -4.41 -3.61 15.16
C LEU A 198 -5.29 -4.71 15.74
N LYS A 199 -4.94 -5.24 16.92
CA LYS A 199 -5.74 -6.26 17.62
C LYS A 199 -7.17 -5.80 17.87
N ALA A 200 -7.35 -4.53 18.25
CA ALA A 200 -8.67 -3.94 18.41
C ALA A 200 -9.48 -3.98 17.10
N GLY A 201 -8.88 -3.55 15.98
CA GLY A 201 -9.53 -3.56 14.68
C GLY A 201 -9.96 -4.96 14.26
N LEU A 202 -9.06 -5.93 14.38
CA LEU A 202 -9.32 -7.34 14.08
C LEU A 202 -10.39 -7.95 14.99
N TYR A 203 -10.35 -7.62 16.29
CA TYR A 203 -11.23 -8.24 17.26
C TYR A 203 -12.66 -7.70 17.16
N TYR A 204 -12.83 -6.38 17.09
CA TYR A 204 -14.13 -5.73 17.22
C TYR A 204 -14.89 -5.53 15.91
N ALA A 205 -14.22 -5.58 14.74
CA ALA A 205 -14.88 -5.40 13.44
C ALA A 205 -15.91 -6.48 13.13
N ASP A 206 -16.98 -6.13 12.42
CA ASP A 206 -17.98 -7.11 11.97
C ASP A 206 -17.40 -8.02 10.89
N HIS A 207 -16.55 -7.48 10.01
CA HIS A 207 -15.80 -8.25 9.01
C HIS A 207 -14.36 -7.71 8.85
N ILE A 208 -13.41 -8.62 8.64
CA ILE A 208 -12.01 -8.28 8.36
C ILE A 208 -11.76 -8.49 6.87
N THR A 209 -11.05 -7.56 6.26
CA THR A 209 -10.56 -7.69 4.89
C THR A 209 -9.04 -7.61 4.88
N ALA A 210 -8.41 -8.32 3.95
CA ALA A 210 -7.02 -8.15 3.60
C ALA A 210 -6.92 -7.73 2.14
N VAL A 211 -5.82 -7.08 1.77
CA VAL A 211 -5.66 -6.43 0.45
C VAL A 211 -5.27 -7.37 -0.70
N SER A 212 -5.29 -8.69 -0.46
CA SER A 212 -5.26 -9.70 -1.52
C SER A 212 -5.84 -11.05 -1.04
N PRO A 213 -6.35 -11.88 -1.95
CA PRO A 213 -6.85 -13.23 -1.63
C PRO A 213 -5.83 -14.13 -0.94
N THR A 214 -4.59 -14.20 -1.44
CA THR A 214 -3.53 -15.03 -0.85
C THR A 214 -3.11 -14.48 0.51
N TYR A 215 -2.94 -13.16 0.65
CA TYR A 215 -2.56 -12.59 1.94
C TYR A 215 -3.62 -12.83 3.03
N ALA A 216 -4.91 -12.80 2.67
CA ALA A 216 -6.00 -13.15 3.60
C ALA A 216 -5.86 -14.58 4.17
N ARG A 217 -5.29 -15.51 3.39
CA ARG A 217 -4.96 -16.86 3.84
C ARG A 217 -3.66 -16.89 4.64
N GLU A 218 -2.60 -16.26 4.13
CA GLU A 218 -1.29 -16.19 4.78
C GLU A 218 -1.38 -15.63 6.21
N ILE A 219 -2.17 -14.59 6.47
CA ILE A 219 -2.30 -14.02 7.82
C ILE A 219 -3.02 -14.94 8.82
N THR A 220 -3.51 -16.11 8.40
CA THR A 220 -3.98 -17.16 9.31
C THR A 220 -2.85 -18.10 9.76
N GLU A 221 -1.63 -17.90 9.26
CA GLU A 221 -0.43 -18.68 9.60
C GLU A 221 0.50 -17.86 10.50
N PRO A 222 1.13 -18.48 11.52
CA PRO A 222 2.04 -17.78 12.44
C PRO A 222 3.15 -16.99 11.74
N GLN A 223 3.63 -17.49 10.60
CA GLN A 223 4.71 -16.89 9.80
C GLN A 223 4.41 -15.45 9.37
N PHE A 224 3.15 -15.14 9.09
CA PHE A 224 2.71 -13.82 8.61
C PHE A 224 1.86 -13.07 9.64
N ALA A 225 1.40 -13.77 10.68
CA ALA A 225 0.44 -13.26 11.64
C ALA A 225 1.06 -12.63 12.90
N TYR A 226 2.29 -13.02 13.22
CA TYR A 226 3.06 -12.49 14.36
C TYR A 226 2.29 -12.56 15.70
N GLY A 227 1.55 -13.65 15.95
CA GLY A 227 0.76 -13.89 17.17
C GLY A 227 -0.73 -13.57 17.03
N MET A 228 -1.18 -13.05 15.88
CA MET A 228 -2.59 -12.77 15.60
C MET A 228 -3.34 -13.95 14.95
N GLU A 229 -2.63 -15.03 14.60
CA GLU A 229 -3.14 -16.14 13.78
C GLU A 229 -4.35 -16.80 14.42
N GLY A 230 -4.36 -17.02 15.73
CA GLY A 230 -5.47 -17.68 16.41
C GLY A 230 -6.78 -16.90 16.28
N LEU A 231 -6.70 -15.56 16.37
CA LEU A 231 -7.85 -14.68 16.15
C LEU A 231 -8.29 -14.70 14.68
N LEU A 232 -7.34 -14.65 13.75
CA LEU A 232 -7.63 -14.62 12.31
C LEU A 232 -8.19 -15.96 11.81
N GLN A 233 -7.70 -17.09 12.31
CA GLN A 233 -8.25 -18.43 12.08
C GLN A 233 -9.68 -18.54 12.63
N GLN A 234 -9.95 -17.97 13.81
CA GLN A 234 -11.31 -17.89 14.33
C GLN A 234 -12.21 -17.09 13.40
N ARG A 235 -11.80 -15.89 12.99
CA ARG A 235 -12.58 -15.03 12.09
C ARG A 235 -12.80 -15.66 10.72
N HIS A 236 -11.82 -16.40 10.20
CA HIS A 236 -11.96 -17.17 8.97
C HIS A 236 -13.04 -18.25 9.09
N ARG A 237 -13.03 -19.05 10.17
CA ARG A 237 -14.07 -20.07 10.42
C ARG A 237 -15.48 -19.48 10.59
N GLU A 238 -15.56 -18.26 11.12
CA GLU A 238 -16.81 -17.49 11.25
C GLU A 238 -17.27 -16.86 9.93
N GLY A 239 -16.51 -17.00 8.82
CA GLY A 239 -16.83 -16.34 7.55
C GLY A 239 -16.66 -14.81 7.59
N ARG A 240 -15.80 -14.31 8.49
CA ARG A 240 -15.56 -12.88 8.76
C ARG A 240 -14.16 -12.42 8.35
N LEU A 241 -13.50 -13.15 7.46
CA LEU A 241 -12.21 -12.79 6.85
C LEU A 241 -12.25 -13.09 5.36
N SER A 242 -11.91 -12.09 4.53
CA SER A 242 -11.78 -12.28 3.07
C SER A 242 -10.66 -11.40 2.50
N GLY A 243 -10.18 -11.75 1.31
CA GLY A 243 -9.24 -10.90 0.55
C GLY A 243 -9.95 -10.18 -0.58
N VAL A 244 -9.67 -8.89 -0.74
CA VAL A 244 -10.09 -8.08 -1.90
C VAL A 244 -8.84 -7.44 -2.46
N LEU A 245 -8.49 -7.80 -3.70
CA LEU A 245 -7.28 -7.30 -4.34
C LEU A 245 -7.41 -5.80 -4.64
N ASN A 246 -6.34 -5.04 -4.43
CA ASN A 246 -6.29 -3.63 -4.79
C ASN A 246 -6.35 -3.44 -6.31
N GLY A 247 -6.81 -2.25 -6.73
CA GLY A 247 -6.67 -1.79 -8.10
C GLY A 247 -5.47 -0.85 -8.30
N VAL A 248 -5.35 -0.35 -9.52
CA VAL A 248 -4.42 0.71 -9.94
C VAL A 248 -5.25 1.90 -10.42
N ASP A 249 -4.87 3.12 -10.04
CA ASP A 249 -5.51 4.33 -10.58
C ASP A 249 -4.98 4.62 -11.98
N GLU A 250 -5.79 4.34 -13.00
CA GLU A 250 -5.42 4.56 -14.41
C GLU A 250 -5.21 6.03 -14.77
N ASN A 251 -5.69 7.00 -13.98
CA ASN A 251 -5.49 8.42 -14.28
C ASN A 251 -4.06 8.87 -13.96
N ILE A 252 -3.38 8.12 -13.10
CA ILE A 252 -2.01 8.42 -12.66
C ILE A 252 -1.05 7.42 -13.30
N TRP A 253 -1.37 6.13 -13.21
CA TRP A 253 -0.49 5.03 -13.63
C TRP A 253 -0.95 4.41 -14.95
N SER A 254 -0.70 5.12 -16.05
CA SER A 254 -0.97 4.62 -17.40
C SER A 254 0.04 5.20 -18.39
N PRO A 255 0.93 4.39 -19.01
CA PRO A 255 1.91 4.91 -19.97
C PRO A 255 1.29 5.62 -21.18
N GLU A 256 0.00 5.37 -21.44
CA GLU A 256 -0.78 5.98 -22.51
C GLU A 256 -1.06 7.47 -22.27
N THR A 257 -1.16 7.89 -21.00
CA THR A 257 -1.55 9.26 -20.60
C THR A 257 -0.58 9.92 -19.62
N ASP A 258 0.40 9.18 -19.10
CA ASP A 258 1.35 9.65 -18.09
C ASP A 258 2.20 10.83 -18.61
N LEU A 259 1.95 12.01 -18.04
CA LEU A 259 2.63 13.26 -18.39
C LEU A 259 4.04 13.37 -17.79
N LEU A 260 4.41 12.45 -16.89
CA LEU A 260 5.73 12.41 -16.25
C LEU A 260 6.76 11.61 -17.08
N LEU A 261 6.30 10.94 -18.14
CA LEU A 261 7.16 10.24 -19.09
C LEU A 261 7.72 11.18 -20.15
N ALA A 262 8.93 10.88 -20.64
CA ALA A 262 9.51 11.57 -21.78
C ALA A 262 8.76 11.23 -23.07
N SER A 263 8.39 9.96 -23.24
CA SER A 263 7.53 9.47 -24.31
C SER A 263 6.41 8.61 -23.74
N ARG A 264 5.16 8.98 -24.01
CA ARG A 264 4.00 8.10 -23.78
C ARG A 264 4.05 6.94 -24.78
N TYR A 265 3.41 5.83 -24.43
CA TYR A 265 3.35 4.64 -25.27
C TYR A 265 2.15 3.78 -24.89
N THR A 266 1.82 2.83 -25.74
CA THR A 266 0.73 1.87 -25.54
C THR A 266 1.25 0.44 -25.61
N ARG A 267 0.38 -0.53 -25.30
CA ARG A 267 0.66 -1.96 -25.51
C ARG A 267 1.10 -2.29 -26.95
N ASP A 268 0.60 -1.54 -27.92
CA ASP A 268 0.83 -1.79 -29.34
C ASP A 268 1.91 -0.88 -29.96
N THR A 269 2.45 0.09 -29.19
CA THR A 269 3.52 1.01 -29.60
C THR A 269 4.74 0.98 -28.65
N LEU A 270 5.05 -0.20 -28.08
CA LEU A 270 6.11 -0.38 -27.07
C LEU A 270 7.53 0.06 -27.50
N GLU A 271 7.79 0.25 -28.78
CA GLU A 271 9.02 0.88 -29.29
C GLU A 271 9.21 2.32 -28.80
N GLU A 272 8.14 3.07 -28.53
CA GLU A 272 8.19 4.44 -27.99
C GLU A 272 8.77 4.47 -26.56
N LYS A 273 8.67 3.36 -25.83
CA LYS A 273 9.26 3.19 -24.50
C LYS A 273 10.80 3.30 -24.50
N ALA A 274 11.45 3.07 -25.64
CA ALA A 274 12.90 3.10 -25.75
C ALA A 274 13.51 4.47 -25.38
N GLU A 275 12.81 5.57 -25.66
CA GLU A 275 13.30 6.91 -25.28
C GLU A 275 13.27 7.11 -23.77
N ASN A 276 12.25 6.58 -23.06
CA ASN A 276 12.22 6.62 -21.60
C ASN A 276 13.40 5.84 -21.01
N LYS A 277 13.72 4.66 -21.56
CA LYS A 277 14.88 3.86 -21.14
C LYS A 277 16.19 4.64 -21.32
N ARG A 278 16.36 5.26 -22.49
CA ARG A 278 17.54 6.08 -22.81
C ARG A 278 17.69 7.25 -21.82
N GLN A 279 16.62 7.99 -21.56
CA GLN A 279 16.62 9.11 -20.62
C GLN A 279 16.86 8.66 -19.17
N LEU A 280 16.30 7.52 -18.77
CA LEU A 280 16.54 6.93 -17.46
C LEU A 280 18.00 6.52 -17.27
N GLN A 281 18.62 5.91 -18.29
CA GLN A 281 20.04 5.57 -18.26
C GLN A 281 20.91 6.82 -18.08
N ILE A 282 20.62 7.90 -18.81
CA ILE A 282 21.32 9.18 -18.67
C ILE A 282 21.13 9.75 -17.25
N ALA A 283 19.89 9.82 -16.78
CA ALA A 283 19.56 10.40 -15.48
C ALA A 283 20.21 9.65 -14.30
N MET A 284 20.38 8.34 -14.43
CA MET A 284 21.00 7.48 -13.41
C MET A 284 22.53 7.33 -13.57
N GLY A 285 23.14 8.00 -14.55
CA GLY A 285 24.58 7.87 -14.83
C GLY A 285 24.97 6.48 -15.34
N LEU A 286 24.02 5.73 -15.91
CA LEU A 286 24.23 4.41 -16.49
C LEU A 286 24.75 4.53 -17.93
N LYS A 287 25.45 3.50 -18.40
CA LYS A 287 25.82 3.38 -19.82
C LYS A 287 24.56 3.31 -20.66
N VAL A 288 24.38 4.26 -21.58
CA VAL A 288 23.28 4.26 -22.54
C VAL A 288 23.43 3.05 -23.48
N ASN A 289 22.55 2.05 -23.33
CA ASN A 289 22.61 0.79 -24.06
C ASN A 289 21.24 0.13 -24.12
N ASP A 290 20.66 0.03 -25.33
CA ASP A 290 19.37 -0.60 -25.56
C ASP A 290 19.44 -2.14 -25.49
N LYS A 291 20.62 -2.74 -25.66
CA LYS A 291 20.84 -4.20 -25.64
C LYS A 291 20.98 -4.79 -24.24
N ALA A 292 21.32 -3.98 -23.24
CA ALA A 292 21.41 -4.42 -21.86
C ALA A 292 20.02 -4.32 -21.18
N PRO A 293 19.55 -5.37 -20.47
CA PRO A 293 18.33 -5.26 -19.68
C PRO A 293 18.56 -4.36 -18.46
N LEU A 294 17.63 -3.43 -18.24
CA LEU A 294 17.62 -2.51 -17.10
C LEU A 294 16.62 -3.01 -16.04
N PHE A 295 17.16 -3.48 -14.92
CA PHE A 295 16.38 -3.83 -13.74
C PHE A 295 16.18 -2.59 -12.88
N ALA A 296 15.01 -2.49 -12.25
CA ALA A 296 14.66 -1.36 -11.41
C ALA A 296 14.15 -1.80 -10.05
N VAL A 297 14.30 -0.92 -9.07
CA VAL A 297 13.65 -0.99 -7.76
C VAL A 297 13.03 0.37 -7.47
N VAL A 298 11.75 0.38 -7.11
CA VAL A 298 11.07 1.54 -6.50
C VAL A 298 10.42 1.03 -5.24
N SER A 299 10.99 1.33 -4.07
CA SER A 299 10.54 0.69 -2.83
C SER A 299 10.95 1.44 -1.57
N ARG A 300 10.17 1.27 -0.49
CA ARG A 300 10.69 1.46 0.87
C ARG A 300 11.83 0.47 1.11
N LEU A 301 12.88 0.89 1.81
CA LEU A 301 14.02 0.06 2.15
C LEU A 301 13.81 -0.54 3.54
N THR A 302 13.17 -1.70 3.60
CA THR A 302 12.89 -2.43 4.85
C THR A 302 13.07 -3.92 4.63
N SER A 303 13.28 -4.70 5.69
CA SER A 303 13.42 -6.15 5.63
C SER A 303 12.24 -6.85 4.94
N GLN A 304 11.03 -6.29 5.05
CA GLN A 304 9.83 -6.74 4.33
C GLN A 304 10.08 -6.90 2.83
N LYS A 305 10.89 -6.02 2.22
CA LYS A 305 11.05 -5.92 0.77
C LYS A 305 12.14 -6.80 0.19
N GLY A 306 12.91 -7.50 1.04
CA GLY A 306 13.93 -8.46 0.60
C GLY A 306 15.06 -7.85 -0.24
N LEU A 307 15.34 -6.55 -0.08
CA LEU A 307 16.29 -5.84 -0.95
C LEU A 307 17.75 -6.13 -0.60
N ASP A 308 18.01 -6.66 0.58
CA ASP A 308 19.28 -7.30 0.92
C ASP A 308 19.59 -8.49 -0.03
N LEU A 309 18.57 -9.23 -0.46
CA LEU A 309 18.74 -10.29 -1.47
C LEU A 309 19.18 -9.73 -2.83
N VAL A 310 18.75 -8.50 -3.18
CA VAL A 310 19.18 -7.82 -4.41
C VAL A 310 20.64 -7.44 -4.32
N LEU A 311 21.11 -6.93 -3.17
CA LEU A 311 22.52 -6.64 -2.95
C LEU A 311 23.37 -7.91 -3.10
N GLU A 312 22.95 -9.02 -2.50
CA GLU A 312 23.64 -10.33 -2.63
C GLU A 312 23.65 -10.86 -4.07
N ALA A 313 22.55 -10.69 -4.81
CA ALA A 313 22.40 -11.15 -6.19
C ALA A 313 23.05 -10.20 -7.22
N LEU A 314 23.41 -8.98 -6.83
CA LEU A 314 23.85 -7.92 -7.73
C LEU A 314 25.09 -8.31 -8.56
N PRO A 315 26.16 -8.93 -8.00
CA PRO A 315 27.30 -9.34 -8.80
C PRO A 315 26.91 -10.28 -9.95
N GLY A 316 26.03 -11.25 -9.70
CA GLY A 316 25.53 -12.16 -10.73
C GLY A 316 24.64 -11.47 -11.77
N LEU A 317 23.83 -10.49 -11.37
CA LEU A 317 23.05 -9.66 -12.29
C LEU A 317 23.97 -8.87 -13.24
N LEU A 318 25.04 -8.26 -12.70
CA LEU A 318 26.00 -7.48 -13.47
C LEU A 318 26.87 -8.35 -14.39
N GLU A 319 27.28 -9.53 -13.93
CA GLU A 319 28.06 -10.50 -14.72
C GLU A 319 27.31 -10.92 -16.00
N GLN A 320 25.99 -11.04 -15.93
CA GLN A 320 25.14 -11.34 -17.09
C GLN A 320 24.90 -10.14 -18.02
N GLY A 321 25.44 -8.96 -17.68
CA GLY A 321 25.35 -7.74 -18.49
C GLY A 321 24.13 -6.85 -18.20
N GLY A 322 23.49 -7.03 -17.05
CA GLY A 322 22.37 -6.19 -16.61
C GLY A 322 22.81 -4.85 -16.03
N GLN A 323 21.84 -3.96 -15.86
CA GLN A 323 21.96 -2.71 -15.12
C GLN A 323 20.93 -2.66 -13.99
N LEU A 324 21.21 -1.87 -12.95
CA LEU A 324 20.28 -1.61 -11.85
C LEU A 324 20.02 -0.11 -11.68
N ALA A 325 18.75 0.28 -11.61
CA ALA A 325 18.31 1.61 -11.21
C ALA A 325 17.42 1.51 -9.95
N LEU A 326 17.87 2.07 -8.83
CA LEU A 326 17.11 2.03 -7.57
C LEU A 326 16.66 3.42 -7.12
N LEU A 327 15.41 3.52 -6.71
CA LEU A 327 14.83 4.62 -5.95
C LEU A 327 14.23 4.07 -4.65
N GLY A 328 14.65 4.59 -3.50
CA GLY A 328 14.07 4.18 -2.22
C GLY A 328 14.60 4.93 -1.01
N ALA A 329 13.90 4.80 0.11
CA ALA A 329 14.30 5.34 1.41
C ALA A 329 13.88 4.39 2.55
N GLY A 330 14.66 4.35 3.64
CA GLY A 330 14.36 3.52 4.80
C GLY A 330 15.60 3.18 5.62
N ASP A 331 15.84 1.89 5.84
CA ASP A 331 16.94 1.36 6.65
C ASP A 331 18.31 1.90 6.18
N PRO A 332 19.07 2.60 7.04
CA PRO A 332 20.40 3.09 6.71
C PRO A 332 21.35 2.03 6.18
N VAL A 333 21.28 0.78 6.67
CA VAL A 333 22.15 -0.31 6.20
C VAL A 333 21.89 -0.61 4.72
N LEU A 334 20.63 -0.65 4.30
CA LEU A 334 20.27 -0.84 2.89
C LEU A 334 20.65 0.39 2.06
N GLN A 335 20.43 1.60 2.57
CA GLN A 335 20.81 2.84 1.86
C GLN A 335 22.31 2.88 1.56
N GLU A 336 23.15 2.70 2.58
CA GLU A 336 24.60 2.68 2.43
C GLU A 336 25.07 1.50 1.56
N GLY A 337 24.43 0.33 1.69
CA GLY A 337 24.74 -0.83 0.84
C GLY A 337 24.52 -0.56 -0.64
N PHE A 338 23.38 0.07 -1.00
CA PHE A 338 23.12 0.44 -2.40
C PHE A 338 23.99 1.60 -2.88
N LEU A 339 24.26 2.60 -2.04
CA LEU A 339 25.18 3.69 -2.39
C LEU A 339 26.60 3.16 -2.64
N ALA A 340 27.09 2.24 -1.81
CA ALA A 340 28.37 1.57 -2.01
C ALA A 340 28.39 0.79 -3.33
N ALA A 341 27.34 0.03 -3.64
CA ALA A 341 27.23 -0.69 -4.91
C ALA A 341 27.22 0.25 -6.14
N ALA A 342 26.59 1.42 -6.04
CA ALA A 342 26.62 2.44 -7.09
C ALA A 342 28.03 3.04 -7.28
N ALA A 343 28.75 3.26 -6.18
CA ALA A 343 30.13 3.74 -6.21
C ALA A 343 31.11 2.69 -6.77
N GLU A 344 30.87 1.40 -6.50
CA GLU A 344 31.70 0.28 -6.98
C GLU A 344 31.48 -0.02 -8.47
N HIS A 345 30.27 0.22 -8.99
CA HIS A 345 29.89 -0.14 -10.37
C HIS A 345 29.33 1.04 -11.18
N PRO A 346 30.10 2.14 -11.35
CA PRO A 346 29.65 3.30 -12.09
C PRO A 346 29.32 2.93 -13.55
N GLY A 347 28.20 3.43 -14.07
CA GLY A 347 27.71 3.08 -15.41
C GLY A 347 26.89 1.78 -15.48
N GLN A 348 26.83 1.00 -14.40
CA GLN A 348 26.00 -0.22 -14.32
C GLN A 348 24.97 -0.18 -13.19
N VAL A 349 25.27 0.53 -12.10
CA VAL A 349 24.37 0.70 -10.95
C VAL A 349 24.14 2.19 -10.69
N GLY A 350 22.88 2.61 -10.71
CA GLY A 350 22.44 3.95 -10.36
C GLY A 350 21.49 3.89 -9.16
N VAL A 351 21.67 4.79 -8.20
CA VAL A 351 20.91 4.78 -6.93
C VAL A 351 20.51 6.21 -6.57
N GLN A 352 19.24 6.38 -6.25
CA GLN A 352 18.68 7.60 -5.67
C GLN A 352 18.03 7.27 -4.33
N ILE A 353 18.57 7.82 -3.24
CA ILE A 353 17.99 7.68 -1.91
C ILE A 353 17.00 8.83 -1.67
N GLY A 354 15.78 8.49 -1.27
CA GLY A 354 14.72 9.45 -0.98
C GLY A 354 13.37 9.05 -1.56
N TYR A 355 12.41 9.95 -1.39
CA TYR A 355 11.06 9.82 -1.94
C TYR A 355 10.86 10.80 -3.09
N HIS A 356 10.65 10.29 -4.31
CA HIS A 356 10.49 11.11 -5.51
C HIS A 356 9.41 10.56 -6.44
N GLU A 357 8.15 10.99 -6.27
CA GLU A 357 7.01 10.50 -7.07
C GLU A 357 7.24 10.67 -8.57
N ALA A 358 7.60 11.85 -9.06
CA ALA A 358 7.84 12.06 -10.49
C ALA A 358 9.01 11.21 -11.04
N PHE A 359 9.94 10.76 -10.19
CA PHE A 359 11.02 9.89 -10.63
C PHE A 359 10.62 8.41 -10.65
N SER A 360 9.70 7.97 -9.80
CA SER A 360 9.19 6.60 -9.84
C SER A 360 8.46 6.31 -11.15
N HIS A 361 7.69 7.26 -11.69
CA HIS A 361 7.07 7.16 -13.01
C HIS A 361 8.10 7.00 -14.13
N ARG A 362 9.16 7.81 -14.10
CA ARG A 362 10.27 7.74 -15.09
C ARG A 362 11.01 6.41 -15.02
N ILE A 363 11.23 5.88 -13.81
CA ILE A 363 11.79 4.53 -13.63
C ILE A 363 10.83 3.48 -14.20
N MET A 364 9.55 3.52 -13.83
CA MET A 364 8.55 2.55 -14.27
C MET A 364 8.39 2.54 -15.79
N GLY A 365 8.42 3.71 -16.43
CA GLY A 365 8.31 3.85 -17.88
C GLY A 365 9.59 3.61 -18.66
N GLY A 366 10.76 3.56 -18.02
CA GLY A 366 12.05 3.36 -18.69
C GLY A 366 12.72 2.01 -18.42
N ALA A 367 12.38 1.32 -17.34
CA ALA A 367 12.97 0.02 -16.99
C ALA A 367 12.40 -1.13 -17.85
N ASP A 368 13.14 -2.24 -17.88
CA ASP A 368 12.71 -3.49 -18.52
C ASP A 368 12.11 -4.45 -17.50
N VAL A 369 12.66 -4.50 -16.28
CA VAL A 369 12.21 -5.36 -15.18
C VAL A 369 12.05 -4.55 -13.90
N ILE A 370 10.98 -4.77 -13.14
CA ILE A 370 10.81 -4.23 -11.78
C ILE A 370 11.00 -5.35 -10.76
N LEU A 371 11.96 -5.20 -9.85
CA LEU A 371 12.27 -6.17 -8.81
C LEU A 371 11.40 -5.93 -7.57
N VAL A 372 10.64 -6.95 -7.18
CA VAL A 372 9.83 -6.96 -5.95
C VAL A 372 10.05 -8.28 -5.17
N PRO A 373 11.26 -8.49 -4.60
CA PRO A 373 11.67 -9.76 -3.98
C PRO A 373 11.20 -9.90 -2.53
N SER A 374 9.96 -9.48 -2.25
CA SER A 374 9.47 -9.26 -0.89
C SER A 374 9.45 -10.52 -0.03
N ARG A 375 9.79 -10.36 1.25
CA ARG A 375 9.66 -11.37 2.30
C ARG A 375 8.20 -11.68 2.66
N PHE A 376 7.35 -10.69 2.51
CA PHE A 376 5.89 -10.80 2.52
C PHE A 376 5.36 -9.53 1.83
N GLU A 377 4.26 -9.66 1.10
CA GLU A 377 3.69 -8.54 0.34
C GLU A 377 2.17 -8.60 0.36
N PRO A 378 1.52 -7.81 1.24
CA PRO A 378 0.06 -7.85 1.40
C PRO A 378 -0.71 -7.75 0.08
N CYS A 379 -0.28 -6.84 -0.78
CA CYS A 379 -0.72 -6.73 -2.17
C CYS A 379 0.49 -6.49 -3.08
N GLY A 380 1.17 -5.36 -2.82
CA GLY A 380 2.14 -4.78 -3.74
C GLY A 380 1.39 -3.99 -4.83
N LEU A 381 1.80 -2.75 -5.06
CA LEU A 381 1.29 -1.94 -6.18
C LEU A 381 2.34 -1.75 -7.27
N THR A 382 3.63 -1.77 -6.91
CA THR A 382 4.73 -1.55 -7.84
C THR A 382 4.82 -2.61 -8.93
N GLN A 383 4.47 -3.87 -8.64
CA GLN A 383 4.38 -4.91 -9.66
C GLN A 383 3.16 -4.71 -10.57
N LEU A 384 2.04 -4.19 -10.06
CA LEU A 384 0.86 -3.86 -10.87
C LEU A 384 1.17 -2.70 -11.83
N TYR A 385 1.90 -1.70 -11.35
CA TYR A 385 2.43 -0.62 -12.18
C TYR A 385 3.39 -1.19 -13.24
N GLY A 386 4.27 -2.13 -12.86
CA GLY A 386 5.15 -2.83 -13.80
C GLY A 386 4.39 -3.52 -14.93
N LEU A 387 3.34 -4.29 -14.58
CA LEU A 387 2.46 -4.96 -15.54
C LEU A 387 1.84 -3.94 -16.50
N LYS A 388 1.22 -2.88 -15.98
CA LYS A 388 0.57 -1.83 -16.77
C LYS A 388 1.55 -1.07 -17.69
N TYR A 389 2.80 -0.90 -17.26
CA TYR A 389 3.86 -0.21 -18.03
C TYR A 389 4.67 -1.17 -18.93
N GLY A 390 4.36 -2.47 -18.96
CA GLY A 390 5.16 -3.44 -19.70
C GLY A 390 6.62 -3.52 -19.22
N THR A 391 6.86 -3.20 -17.96
CA THR A 391 8.12 -3.39 -17.22
C THR A 391 7.93 -4.66 -16.41
N LEU A 392 8.43 -5.79 -16.91
CA LEU A 392 8.02 -7.10 -16.42
C LEU A 392 8.39 -7.26 -14.93
N PRO A 393 7.44 -7.62 -14.06
CA PRO A 393 7.74 -7.80 -12.65
C PRO A 393 8.51 -9.11 -12.42
N LEU A 394 9.55 -9.03 -11.60
CA LEU A 394 10.24 -10.18 -11.03
C LEU A 394 9.97 -10.21 -9.53
N VAL A 395 9.22 -11.22 -9.09
CA VAL A 395 8.60 -11.25 -7.76
C VAL A 395 8.87 -12.55 -7.02
N ARG A 396 8.79 -12.51 -5.69
CA ARG A 396 8.64 -13.74 -4.89
C ARG A 396 7.17 -14.16 -4.86
N ARG A 397 6.87 -15.46 -4.91
CA ARG A 397 5.51 -15.98 -4.76
C ARG A 397 5.02 -15.85 -3.32
N THR A 398 4.39 -14.73 -2.99
CA THR A 398 3.79 -14.46 -1.67
C THR A 398 2.75 -13.35 -1.76
N GLY A 399 1.73 -13.42 -0.90
CA GLY A 399 0.65 -12.45 -0.81
C GLY A 399 0.10 -12.05 -2.18
N GLY A 400 -0.10 -10.75 -2.40
CA GLY A 400 -0.66 -10.28 -3.67
C GLY A 400 0.26 -10.44 -4.88
N LEU A 401 1.57 -10.65 -4.69
CA LEU A 401 2.47 -10.94 -5.80
C LEU A 401 2.12 -12.30 -6.43
N ALA A 402 1.74 -13.27 -5.59
CA ALA A 402 1.29 -14.59 -6.04
C ALA A 402 -0.07 -14.53 -6.77
N ASP A 403 -0.92 -13.57 -6.39
CA ASP A 403 -2.23 -13.38 -7.02
C ASP A 403 -2.16 -12.62 -8.37
N THR A 404 -1.04 -11.97 -8.68
CA THR A 404 -0.99 -10.95 -9.75
C THR A 404 0.05 -11.18 -10.83
N VAL A 405 1.06 -12.03 -10.60
CA VAL A 405 2.11 -12.30 -11.58
C VAL A 405 2.13 -13.78 -11.96
N SER A 406 1.99 -14.04 -13.26
CA SER A 406 2.11 -15.39 -13.83
C SER A 406 3.52 -15.59 -14.38
N ASP A 407 4.20 -16.60 -13.87
CA ASP A 407 5.58 -16.90 -14.24
C ASP A 407 5.73 -17.19 -15.74
N SER A 408 6.90 -16.87 -16.31
CA SER A 408 7.28 -17.24 -17.68
C SER A 408 7.73 -18.71 -17.79
N SER A 409 6.91 -19.63 -17.27
CA SER A 409 7.09 -21.07 -17.42
C SER A 409 6.66 -21.53 -18.83
N LEU A 410 7.00 -22.77 -19.20
CA LEU A 410 6.66 -23.29 -20.54
C LEU A 410 5.15 -23.35 -20.75
N GLU A 411 4.40 -23.74 -19.71
CA GLU A 411 2.95 -23.89 -19.74
C GLU A 411 2.27 -22.52 -19.90
N ASN A 412 2.67 -21.55 -19.06
CA ASN A 412 2.10 -20.20 -19.10
C ASN A 412 2.42 -19.44 -20.40
N LEU A 413 3.59 -19.72 -21.00
CA LEU A 413 3.93 -19.18 -22.32
C LEU A 413 3.07 -19.81 -23.42
N ALA A 414 2.81 -21.12 -23.36
CA ALA A 414 1.96 -21.82 -24.31
C ALA A 414 0.49 -21.38 -24.22
N ASP A 415 -0.01 -21.18 -23.00
CA ASP A 415 -1.38 -20.75 -22.72
C ASP A 415 -1.57 -19.22 -22.91
N GLY A 416 -0.48 -18.49 -23.13
CA GLY A 416 -0.49 -17.04 -23.34
C GLY A 416 -0.86 -16.23 -22.10
N ILE A 417 -0.59 -16.76 -20.91
CA ILE A 417 -0.90 -16.10 -19.62
C ILE A 417 0.35 -15.57 -18.90
N ALA A 418 1.56 -15.92 -19.35
CA ALA A 418 2.82 -15.44 -18.76
C ALA A 418 2.90 -13.89 -18.76
N SER A 419 3.21 -13.31 -17.59
CA SER A 419 3.25 -11.85 -17.39
C SER A 419 4.47 -11.35 -16.62
N GLY A 420 5.34 -12.24 -16.12
CA GLY A 420 6.56 -11.85 -15.42
C GLY A 420 7.43 -13.03 -15.02
N PHE A 421 8.16 -12.89 -13.92
CA PHE A 421 9.07 -13.90 -13.38
C PHE A 421 8.81 -14.12 -11.90
N VAL A 422 8.71 -15.36 -11.47
CA VAL A 422 8.36 -15.70 -10.08
C VAL A 422 9.39 -16.64 -9.47
N PHE A 423 9.91 -16.34 -8.28
CA PHE A 423 10.74 -17.25 -7.48
C PHE A 423 10.09 -17.55 -6.11
N GLU A 424 10.54 -18.59 -5.43
CA GLU A 424 9.85 -19.12 -4.23
C GLU A 424 10.50 -18.67 -2.93
N ASP A 425 11.82 -18.90 -2.80
CA ASP A 425 12.49 -18.82 -1.51
C ASP A 425 13.14 -17.46 -1.27
N SER A 426 13.18 -17.01 -0.01
CA SER A 426 13.82 -15.73 0.37
C SER A 426 15.32 -15.85 0.53
N ASN A 427 16.00 -16.24 -0.54
CA ASN A 427 17.46 -16.27 -0.61
C ASN A 427 17.94 -15.80 -2.00
N ALA A 428 19.17 -15.28 -2.06
CA ALA A 428 19.74 -14.72 -3.27
C ALA A 428 19.86 -15.74 -4.41
N TRP A 429 20.05 -17.03 -4.10
CA TRP A 429 20.13 -18.07 -5.12
C TRP A 429 18.79 -18.24 -5.86
N SER A 430 17.67 -18.31 -5.13
CA SER A 430 16.32 -18.42 -5.73
C SER A 430 16.01 -17.19 -6.59
N LEU A 431 16.36 -15.99 -6.10
CA LEU A 431 16.27 -14.74 -6.86
C LEU A 431 17.12 -14.79 -8.15
N LEU A 432 18.37 -15.23 -8.07
CA LEU A 432 19.27 -15.37 -9.22
C LEU A 432 18.72 -16.32 -10.29
N ARG A 433 17.96 -17.36 -9.92
CA ARG A 433 17.29 -18.24 -10.89
C ARG A 433 16.18 -17.51 -11.67
N ALA A 434 15.45 -16.59 -11.04
CA ALA A 434 14.51 -15.72 -11.74
C ALA A 434 15.22 -14.68 -12.62
N ILE A 435 16.28 -14.06 -12.12
CA ILE A 435 17.11 -13.11 -12.90
C ILE A 435 17.63 -13.81 -14.16
N ARG A 436 18.16 -15.03 -14.03
CA ARG A 436 18.61 -15.83 -15.17
C ARG A 436 17.49 -16.08 -16.19
N ARG A 437 16.26 -16.35 -15.76
CA ARG A 437 15.11 -16.49 -16.67
C ARG A 437 14.79 -15.19 -17.39
N ALA A 438 14.90 -14.04 -16.73
CA ALA A 438 14.74 -12.75 -17.38
C ALA A 438 15.78 -12.55 -18.49
N PHE A 439 17.06 -12.88 -18.27
CA PHE A 439 18.07 -12.85 -19.32
C PHE A 439 17.80 -13.83 -20.46
N VAL A 440 17.31 -15.05 -20.17
CA VAL A 440 16.94 -16.02 -21.21
C VAL A 440 15.79 -15.48 -22.06
N LEU A 441 14.75 -14.90 -21.46
CA LEU A 441 13.65 -14.29 -22.19
C LEU A 441 14.09 -13.07 -22.99
N TRP A 442 14.95 -12.21 -22.41
CA TRP A 442 15.53 -11.04 -23.06
C TRP A 442 16.31 -11.39 -24.34
N SER A 443 16.99 -12.54 -24.35
CA SER A 443 17.69 -13.04 -25.55
C SER A 443 16.75 -13.44 -26.69
N ARG A 444 15.43 -13.44 -26.46
CA ARG A 444 14.38 -13.79 -27.43
C ARG A 444 13.38 -12.62 -27.55
N PRO A 445 13.70 -11.55 -28.33
CA PRO A 445 12.93 -10.31 -28.32
C PRO A 445 11.45 -10.45 -28.66
N SER A 446 11.08 -11.40 -29.53
CA SER A 446 9.68 -11.66 -29.85
C SER A 446 8.90 -12.25 -28.67
N LEU A 447 9.50 -13.18 -27.92
CA LEU A 447 8.90 -13.73 -26.70
C LEU A 447 8.86 -12.69 -25.58
N TRP A 448 9.90 -11.86 -25.45
CA TRP A 448 9.87 -10.74 -24.52
C TRP A 448 8.69 -9.81 -24.81
N ARG A 449 8.52 -9.39 -26.07
CA ARG A 449 7.41 -8.54 -26.49
C ARG A 449 6.05 -9.21 -26.27
N PHE A 450 5.95 -10.52 -26.49
CA PHE A 450 4.73 -11.29 -26.20
C PHE A 450 4.33 -11.20 -24.73
N VAL A 451 5.27 -11.46 -23.81
CA VAL A 451 5.03 -11.36 -22.36
C VAL A 451 4.72 -9.93 -21.93
N GLN A 452 5.40 -8.92 -22.51
CA GLN A 452 5.06 -7.51 -22.25
C GLN A 452 3.62 -7.17 -22.63
N ARG A 453 3.16 -7.61 -23.80
CA ARG A 453 1.78 -7.33 -24.24
C ARG A 453 0.75 -8.04 -23.36
N GLN A 454 1.06 -9.24 -22.89
CA GLN A 454 0.20 -9.94 -21.94
C GLN A 454 0.17 -9.25 -20.58
N ALA A 455 1.32 -8.81 -20.06
CA ALA A 455 1.41 -8.03 -18.83
C ALA A 455 0.55 -6.75 -18.89
N MET A 456 0.63 -6.00 -20.00
CA MET A 456 -0.16 -4.78 -20.20
C MET A 456 -1.64 -5.05 -20.51
N ALA A 457 -2.02 -6.30 -20.78
CA ALA A 457 -3.42 -6.70 -20.99
C ALA A 457 -4.13 -7.05 -19.68
N MET A 458 -3.38 -7.22 -18.58
CA MET A 458 -3.97 -7.49 -17.27
C MET A 458 -4.70 -6.24 -16.76
N ASP A 459 -5.92 -6.45 -16.26
CA ASP A 459 -6.75 -5.38 -15.71
C ASP A 459 -6.86 -5.50 -14.19
N PHE A 460 -6.47 -4.42 -13.51
CA PHE A 460 -6.56 -4.26 -12.07
C PHE A 460 -7.38 -3.00 -11.75
N SER A 461 -8.58 -2.88 -12.32
CA SER A 461 -9.46 -1.74 -12.09
C SER A 461 -10.00 -1.67 -10.66
N TRP A 462 -10.00 -0.47 -10.09
CA TRP A 462 -10.67 -0.19 -8.81
C TRP A 462 -12.17 -0.43 -8.83
N GLN A 463 -12.84 -0.40 -9.99
CA GLN A 463 -14.27 -0.69 -10.08
C GLN A 463 -14.59 -2.16 -9.74
N VAL A 464 -13.72 -3.09 -10.11
CA VAL A 464 -13.86 -4.51 -9.77
C VAL A 464 -13.71 -4.71 -8.25
N ALA A 465 -12.73 -4.05 -7.63
CA ALA A 465 -12.57 -4.07 -6.18
C ALA A 465 -13.76 -3.42 -5.45
N ALA A 466 -14.26 -2.29 -5.96
CA ALA A 466 -15.41 -1.57 -5.41
C ALA A 466 -16.67 -2.45 -5.35
N LYS A 467 -16.93 -3.23 -6.42
CA LYS A 467 -18.04 -4.20 -6.44
C LYS A 467 -17.95 -5.23 -5.31
N SER A 468 -16.77 -5.81 -5.10
CA SER A 468 -16.55 -6.77 -4.01
C SER A 468 -16.80 -6.16 -2.64
N TYR A 469 -16.36 -4.92 -2.42
CA TYR A 469 -16.65 -4.18 -1.20
C TYR A 469 -18.14 -3.85 -1.04
N ARG A 470 -18.84 -3.46 -2.11
CA ARG A 470 -20.28 -3.20 -2.09
C ARG A 470 -21.06 -4.45 -1.68
N GLU A 471 -20.75 -5.60 -2.27
CA GLU A 471 -21.35 -6.89 -1.90
C GLU A 471 -21.13 -7.21 -0.42
N LEU A 472 -19.94 -6.93 0.12
CA LEU A 472 -19.66 -7.06 1.56
C LEU A 472 -20.52 -6.08 2.39
N TYR A 473 -20.61 -4.80 2.01
CA TYR A 473 -21.37 -3.81 2.78
C TYR A 473 -22.85 -4.15 2.87
N TYR A 474 -23.47 -4.58 1.75
CA TYR A 474 -24.87 -5.01 1.74
C TYR A 474 -25.09 -6.32 2.50
N ARG A 475 -24.09 -7.20 2.61
CA ARG A 475 -24.18 -8.41 3.44
C ARG A 475 -24.19 -8.12 4.95
N LEU A 476 -23.54 -7.03 5.37
CA LEU A 476 -23.44 -6.67 6.79
C LEU A 476 -24.65 -5.91 7.33
N LYS A 477 -25.38 -5.21 6.44
CA LYS A 477 -26.60 -4.47 6.75
C LYS A 477 -27.80 -5.40 6.71
#